data_AF-A0AA35SVR9-F1
#
_entry.id   AF-A0AA35SVR9-F1
#
_cell.length_a   1.000
_cell.length_b   1.000
_cell.length_c   1.000
_cell.angle_alpha   90.00
_cell.angle_beta   90.00
_cell.angle_gamma   90.00
#
_symmetry.space_group_name_H-M   'P 1'
#
loop_
_entity.id
_entity.type
_entity.pdbx_description
1 polymer ?
#
loop_
_entity_poly.entity_id
_entity_poly.type
_entity_poly.pdbx_seq_one_letter_code
_entity_poly.pdbx_strand_id
1 'polypeptide(L)'
;MQLVTAMTRFMVAGGFGALVNCALANYFTTQVDLLHEIFLHPVAAAGFFKTLLCGFFGGTLLLLVWQFVKVRMVRYLFQCNGWFLHPKRPLNKIWLLLVIALLGRKDKGSMQYQDYLPSYPLPSLKETCNKYLKSVKPLLSREDYQETEKAVQKFIKKDGRRLQLILRLRAFRNRNWLNEWWLDYIYMKQRTPICFNSNYFATGGKVLLTTSQLDRAAMIIYSTTMFFVKLRKGGLENPRAANIVPFCLDCHQYLHATVREPGEEIDKIVNYFGAEPLTHFVIIRRGKYYKLQVLSVGGQVQSPLGIRRGLEKIMEMAGDDDDESGVASFTALPRTQWAKIHGRMKEKEVNKETLRTIGSSIGLIALETQDMDNDDIEKQAKFLFHGDLHNRWFDKCITLSVASSAVVGANVEHSALDATVAGQMWEYVMTDEEYDERGRVIEPFRNQRAFPVAPPTQ
;
A
#
# COMPACT_ATOMS: atom_id res chain seq x y z
N MET A 1 -15.10 -54.09 -9.75
CA MET A 1 -15.97 -54.75 -10.75
C MET A 1 -17.47 -54.66 -10.42
N GLN A 2 -17.91 -54.65 -9.16
CA GLN A 2 -19.33 -54.48 -8.80
C GLN A 2 -19.85 -53.02 -8.85
N LEU A 3 -18.96 -52.02 -8.79
CA LEU A 3 -19.35 -50.59 -8.95
C LEU A 3 -19.70 -50.23 -10.40
N VAL A 4 -19.06 -50.91 -11.36
CA VAL A 4 -19.24 -50.66 -12.80
C VAL A 4 -20.59 -51.18 -13.26
N THR A 5 -21.04 -52.33 -12.74
CA THR A 5 -22.34 -52.94 -13.06
C THR A 5 -23.53 -52.13 -12.52
N ALA A 6 -23.32 -51.33 -11.45
CA ALA A 6 -24.35 -50.46 -10.89
C ALA A 6 -24.57 -49.19 -11.73
N MET A 7 -23.51 -48.61 -12.30
CA MET A 7 -23.62 -47.42 -13.15
C MET A 7 -24.20 -47.72 -14.55
N THR A 8 -24.01 -48.94 -15.07
CA THR A 8 -24.52 -49.29 -16.41
C THR A 8 -26.04 -49.44 -16.45
N ARG A 9 -26.70 -49.77 -15.33
CA ARG A 9 -28.16 -49.95 -15.28
C ARG A 9 -28.95 -48.64 -15.21
N PHE A 10 -28.32 -47.51 -14.92
CA PHE A 10 -29.00 -46.20 -14.85
C PHE A 10 -28.97 -45.41 -16.17
N MET A 11 -28.20 -45.86 -17.18
CA MET A 11 -28.02 -45.15 -18.46
C MET A 11 -28.61 -45.89 -19.67
N VAL A 12 -29.72 -46.62 -19.52
CA VAL A 12 -30.39 -47.31 -20.65
C VAL A 12 -31.65 -46.59 -21.15
N ALA A 13 -31.91 -45.36 -20.70
CA ALA A 13 -33.04 -44.58 -21.21
C ALA A 13 -32.61 -43.17 -21.63
N GLY A 14 -32.11 -43.04 -22.86
CA GLY A 14 -31.94 -41.75 -23.53
C GLY A 14 -30.70 -41.66 -24.39
N GLY A 15 -30.86 -41.27 -25.67
CA GLY A 15 -29.81 -41.21 -26.70
C GLY A 15 -28.58 -40.33 -26.38
N PHE A 16 -28.55 -39.64 -25.24
CA PHE A 16 -27.40 -38.88 -24.76
C PHE A 16 -26.28 -39.77 -24.18
N GLY A 17 -26.62 -40.94 -23.61
CA GLY A 17 -25.63 -41.88 -23.08
C GLY A 17 -24.74 -42.51 -24.15
N ALA A 18 -25.26 -42.68 -25.37
CA ALA A 18 -24.50 -43.20 -26.51
C ALA A 18 -23.43 -42.21 -27.01
N LEU A 19 -23.73 -40.91 -27.02
CA LEU A 19 -22.79 -39.86 -27.44
C LEU A 19 -21.65 -39.67 -26.45
N VAL A 20 -21.94 -39.70 -25.14
CA VAL A 20 -20.92 -39.61 -24.09
C VAL A 20 -20.03 -40.87 -24.09
N ASN A 21 -20.62 -42.06 -24.25
CA ASN A 21 -19.83 -43.28 -24.38
C ASN A 21 -18.99 -43.31 -25.66
N CYS A 22 -19.47 -42.76 -26.77
CA CYS A 22 -18.70 -42.68 -28.01
C CYS A 22 -17.55 -41.65 -27.91
N ALA A 23 -17.78 -40.51 -27.25
CA ALA A 23 -16.75 -39.50 -27.01
C ALA A 23 -15.69 -39.97 -26.00
N LEU A 24 -16.11 -40.65 -24.92
CA LEU A 24 -15.18 -41.26 -23.97
C LEU A 24 -14.44 -42.43 -24.59
N ALA A 25 -15.12 -43.30 -25.35
CA ALA A 25 -14.46 -44.38 -26.08
C ALA A 25 -13.43 -43.84 -27.07
N ASN A 26 -13.76 -42.80 -27.85
CA ASN A 26 -12.82 -42.14 -28.76
C ASN A 26 -11.65 -41.47 -28.02
N TYR A 27 -11.88 -40.88 -26.85
CA TYR A 27 -10.82 -40.27 -26.03
C TYR A 27 -9.88 -41.34 -25.45
N PHE A 28 -10.43 -42.46 -24.98
CA PHE A 28 -9.64 -43.57 -24.45
C PHE A 28 -8.93 -44.35 -25.55
N THR A 29 -9.53 -44.56 -26.73
CA THR A 29 -8.83 -45.16 -27.88
C THR A 29 -7.74 -44.26 -28.40
N THR A 30 -7.95 -42.94 -28.55
CA THR A 30 -6.86 -42.02 -28.94
C THR A 30 -5.73 -41.95 -27.91
N GLN A 31 -6.01 -42.05 -26.61
CA GLN A 31 -4.97 -42.13 -25.58
C GLN A 31 -4.20 -43.46 -25.63
N VAL A 32 -4.89 -44.58 -25.86
CA VAL A 32 -4.28 -45.91 -25.96
C VAL A 32 -3.49 -46.08 -27.24
N ASP A 33 -3.97 -45.58 -28.38
CA ASP A 33 -3.25 -45.60 -29.67
C ASP A 33 -2.01 -44.69 -29.64
N LEU A 34 -2.09 -43.53 -28.99
CA LEU A 34 -0.94 -42.65 -28.75
C LEU A 34 0.11 -43.34 -27.88
N LEU A 35 -0.31 -44.05 -26.82
CA LEU A 35 0.60 -44.85 -25.99
C LEU A 35 1.19 -46.04 -26.78
N HIS A 36 0.39 -46.70 -27.63
CA HIS A 36 0.84 -47.83 -28.46
C HIS A 36 1.88 -47.40 -29.52
N GLU A 37 1.68 -46.25 -30.19
CA GLU A 37 2.67 -45.67 -31.11
C GLU A 37 3.94 -45.20 -30.39
N ILE A 38 3.82 -44.64 -29.18
CA ILE A 38 4.96 -44.20 -28.37
C ILE A 38 5.84 -45.39 -27.96
N PHE A 39 5.23 -46.54 -27.62
CA PHE A 39 5.95 -47.74 -27.21
C PHE A 39 6.53 -48.56 -28.37
N LEU A 40 5.87 -48.60 -29.54
CA LEU A 40 6.32 -49.39 -30.70
C LEU A 40 7.31 -48.65 -31.62
N HIS A 41 7.27 -47.31 -31.66
CA HIS A 41 8.15 -46.50 -32.51
C HIS A 41 8.88 -45.42 -31.68
N PRO A 42 9.85 -45.81 -30.84
CA PRO A 42 10.55 -44.88 -29.93
C PRO A 42 11.25 -43.71 -30.66
N VAL A 43 11.66 -43.90 -31.91
CA VAL A 43 12.26 -42.84 -32.75
C VAL A 43 11.20 -41.84 -33.25
N ALA A 44 10.03 -42.31 -33.65
CA ALA A 44 8.92 -41.44 -34.08
C ALA A 44 8.32 -40.68 -32.89
N ALA A 45 8.17 -41.37 -31.75
CA ALA A 45 7.79 -40.78 -30.47
C ALA A 45 8.78 -39.69 -30.05
N ALA A 46 10.09 -39.96 -30.12
CA ALA A 46 11.12 -38.96 -29.85
C ALA A 46 11.05 -37.76 -30.81
N GLY A 47 10.73 -37.97 -32.09
CA GLY A 47 10.50 -36.91 -33.07
C GLY A 47 9.26 -36.05 -32.76
N PHE A 48 8.16 -36.68 -32.32
CA PHE A 48 6.96 -35.99 -31.87
C PHE A 48 7.22 -35.18 -30.59
N PHE A 49 7.83 -35.77 -29.57
CA PHE A 49 8.22 -35.08 -28.34
C PHE A 49 9.18 -33.92 -28.62
N LYS A 50 10.16 -34.09 -29.50
CA LYS A 50 11.08 -33.02 -29.93
C LYS A 50 10.34 -31.87 -30.60
N THR A 51 9.37 -32.16 -31.46
CA THR A 51 8.55 -31.13 -32.13
C THR A 51 7.69 -30.38 -31.11
N LEU A 52 7.09 -31.09 -30.16
CA LEU A 52 6.27 -30.51 -29.09
C LEU A 52 7.10 -29.66 -28.12
N LEU A 53 8.31 -30.11 -27.77
CA LEU A 53 9.31 -29.35 -27.02
C LEU A 53 9.76 -28.09 -27.77
N CYS A 54 10.11 -28.20 -29.05
CA CYS A 54 10.47 -27.05 -29.88
C CYS A 54 9.31 -26.05 -30.01
N GLY A 55 8.07 -26.52 -30.17
CA GLY A 55 6.87 -25.69 -30.19
C GLY A 55 6.61 -25.00 -28.85
N PHE A 56 6.77 -25.72 -27.74
CA PHE A 56 6.65 -25.16 -26.39
C PHE A 56 7.71 -24.07 -26.16
N PHE A 57 9.00 -24.37 -26.35
CA PHE A 57 10.07 -23.39 -26.14
C PHE A 57 9.99 -22.20 -27.11
N GLY A 58 9.66 -22.45 -28.38
CA GLY A 58 9.45 -21.39 -29.37
C GLY A 58 8.27 -20.49 -29.01
N GLY A 59 7.14 -21.08 -28.61
CA GLY A 59 5.96 -20.36 -28.14
C GLY A 59 6.24 -19.56 -26.87
N THR A 60 6.90 -20.16 -25.87
CA THR A 60 7.30 -19.47 -24.65
C THR A 60 8.24 -18.31 -24.93
N LEU A 61 9.24 -18.48 -25.81
CA LEU A 61 10.16 -17.41 -26.19
C LEU A 61 9.41 -16.25 -26.88
N LEU A 62 8.50 -16.54 -27.81
CA LEU A 62 7.68 -15.53 -28.47
C LEU A 62 6.81 -14.77 -27.47
N LEU A 63 6.20 -15.46 -26.51
CA LEU A 63 5.42 -14.83 -25.44
C LEU A 63 6.28 -13.93 -24.57
N LEU A 64 7.48 -14.36 -24.17
CA LEU A 64 8.40 -13.56 -23.37
C LEU A 64 8.88 -12.32 -24.13
N VAL A 65 9.24 -12.46 -25.41
CA VAL A 65 9.61 -11.34 -26.29
C VAL A 65 8.45 -10.36 -26.43
N TRP A 66 7.23 -10.85 -26.66
CA TRP A 66 6.04 -10.01 -26.73
C TRP A 66 5.79 -9.25 -25.42
N GLN A 67 5.88 -9.92 -24.26
CA GLN A 67 5.72 -9.25 -22.96
C GLN A 67 6.79 -8.19 -22.74
N PHE A 68 8.05 -8.48 -23.08
CA PHE A 68 9.14 -7.52 -22.99
C PHE A 68 8.89 -6.29 -23.87
N VAL A 69 8.54 -6.49 -25.15
CA VAL A 69 8.23 -5.40 -26.10
C VAL A 69 7.04 -4.60 -25.60
N LYS A 70 5.97 -5.26 -25.18
CA LYS A 70 4.77 -4.64 -24.62
C LYS A 70 5.10 -3.75 -23.43
N VAL A 71 5.86 -4.24 -22.44
CA VAL A 71 6.26 -3.46 -21.26
C VAL A 71 7.06 -2.23 -21.68
N ARG A 72 8.00 -2.37 -22.62
CA ARG A 72 8.79 -1.23 -23.13
C ARG A 72 7.93 -0.20 -23.85
N MET A 73 7.00 -0.64 -24.69
CA MET A 73 6.06 0.24 -25.39
C MET A 73 5.18 1.01 -24.41
N VAL A 74 4.57 0.34 -23.43
CA VAL A 74 3.72 0.99 -22.43
C VAL A 74 4.52 1.99 -21.60
N ARG A 75 5.73 1.64 -21.16
CA ARG A 75 6.61 2.56 -20.43
C ARG A 75 6.90 3.82 -21.25
N TYR A 76 7.20 3.66 -22.54
CA TYR A 76 7.44 4.80 -23.42
C TYR A 76 6.18 5.66 -23.58
N LEU A 77 5.00 5.04 -23.77
CA LEU A 77 3.73 5.77 -23.83
C LEU A 77 3.47 6.55 -22.54
N PHE A 78 3.78 6.00 -21.37
CA PHE A 78 3.62 6.70 -20.10
C PHE A 78 4.65 7.80 -19.84
N GLN A 79 5.79 7.83 -20.54
CA GLN A 79 6.71 8.98 -20.51
C GLN A 79 6.18 10.19 -21.29
N CYS A 80 5.27 9.96 -22.23
CA CYS A 80 4.67 11.02 -23.03
C CYS A 80 3.63 11.80 -22.22
N ASN A 81 4.06 12.81 -21.46
CA ASN A 81 3.17 13.59 -20.57
C ASN A 81 2.37 14.70 -21.27
N GLY A 82 2.43 14.78 -22.61
CA GLY A 82 1.77 15.83 -23.39
C GLY A 82 0.24 15.83 -23.27
N TRP A 83 -0.37 14.70 -22.93
CA TRP A 83 -1.81 14.58 -22.71
C TRP A 83 -2.28 15.33 -21.45
N PHE A 84 -1.42 15.45 -20.43
CA PHE A 84 -1.75 16.18 -19.20
C PHE A 84 -1.68 17.69 -19.41
N LEU A 85 -0.60 18.17 -20.06
CA LEU A 85 -0.38 19.61 -20.28
C LEU A 85 -1.21 20.18 -21.43
N HIS A 86 -1.52 19.36 -22.43
CA HIS A 86 -2.23 19.77 -23.65
C HIS A 86 -3.32 18.74 -24.03
N PRO A 87 -4.41 18.64 -23.24
CA PRO A 87 -5.40 17.57 -23.37
C PRO A 87 -6.13 17.55 -24.73
N LYS A 88 -6.27 18.72 -25.38
CA LYS A 88 -7.01 18.86 -26.65
C LYS A 88 -6.24 18.42 -27.91
N ARG A 89 -4.98 17.98 -27.80
CA ARG A 89 -4.19 17.58 -28.99
C ARG A 89 -4.76 16.30 -29.62
N PRO A 90 -4.93 16.24 -30.96
CA PRO A 90 -5.51 15.06 -31.63
C PRO A 90 -4.65 13.80 -31.45
N LEU A 91 -3.31 13.95 -31.33
CA LEU A 91 -2.40 12.84 -31.03
C LEU A 91 -2.74 12.12 -29.72
N ASN A 92 -3.39 12.78 -28.76
CA ASN A 92 -3.77 12.15 -27.49
C ASN A 92 -4.81 11.04 -27.72
N LYS A 93 -5.66 11.14 -28.76
CA LYS A 93 -6.60 10.07 -29.11
C LYS A 93 -5.88 8.81 -29.57
N ILE A 94 -4.85 8.98 -30.42
CA ILE A 94 -4.02 7.88 -30.91
C ILE A 94 -3.27 7.25 -29.73
N TRP A 95 -2.63 8.07 -28.89
CA TRP A 95 -1.96 7.62 -27.69
C TRP A 95 -2.88 6.80 -26.77
N LEU A 96 -4.10 7.30 -26.51
CA LEU A 96 -5.08 6.61 -25.68
C LEU A 96 -5.49 5.26 -26.26
N LEU A 97 -5.74 5.20 -27.57
CA LEU A 97 -6.08 3.94 -28.25
C LEU A 97 -4.95 2.92 -28.12
N LEU A 98 -3.68 3.34 -28.23
CA LEU A 98 -2.52 2.47 -28.03
C LEU A 98 -2.41 1.96 -26.59
N VAL A 99 -2.63 2.82 -25.59
CA VAL A 99 -2.63 2.43 -24.17
C VAL A 99 -3.72 1.37 -23.91
N ILE A 100 -4.93 1.61 -24.42
CA ILE A 100 -6.06 0.68 -24.28
C ILE A 100 -5.78 -0.64 -24.99
N ALA A 101 -5.18 -0.61 -26.19
CA ALA A 101 -4.85 -1.83 -26.94
C ALA A 101 -3.82 -2.71 -26.20
N LEU A 102 -2.82 -2.09 -25.55
CA LEU A 102 -1.78 -2.82 -24.84
C LEU A 102 -2.22 -3.28 -23.45
N LEU A 103 -2.87 -2.42 -22.67
CA LEU A 103 -3.22 -2.73 -21.29
C LEU A 103 -4.61 -3.34 -21.12
N GLY A 104 -5.52 -3.12 -22.08
CA GLY A 104 -6.94 -3.41 -21.93
C GLY A 104 -7.68 -2.33 -21.15
N ARG A 105 -9.01 -2.37 -21.15
CA ARG A 105 -9.85 -1.40 -20.42
C ARG A 105 -10.06 -1.75 -18.95
N LYS A 106 -10.04 -3.04 -18.61
CA LYS A 106 -10.35 -3.51 -17.25
C LYS A 106 -9.22 -3.14 -16.29
N ASP A 107 -9.60 -2.76 -15.07
CA ASP A 107 -8.63 -2.73 -13.99
C ASP A 107 -8.14 -4.14 -13.69
N LYS A 108 -6.83 -4.24 -13.57
CA LYS A 108 -6.18 -5.51 -13.30
C LYS A 108 -5.90 -5.70 -11.80
N GLY A 109 -6.27 -4.73 -10.97
CA GLY A 109 -6.05 -4.77 -9.53
C GLY A 109 -4.69 -4.19 -9.13
N SER A 110 -4.40 -4.24 -7.85
CA SER A 110 -3.24 -3.59 -7.23
C SER A 110 -1.94 -4.21 -7.73
N MET A 111 -0.89 -3.39 -7.76
CA MET A 111 0.49 -3.79 -8.09
C MET A 111 0.74 -4.28 -9.53
N GLN A 112 -0.29 -4.68 -10.29
CA GLN A 112 -0.12 -5.22 -11.65
C GLN A 112 0.43 -4.20 -12.66
N TYR A 113 0.34 -2.91 -12.35
CA TYR A 113 0.89 -1.84 -13.18
C TYR A 113 2.33 -1.46 -12.82
N GLN A 114 2.89 -1.91 -11.69
CA GLN A 114 4.22 -1.46 -11.24
C GLN A 114 5.32 -1.73 -12.28
N ASP A 115 5.25 -2.85 -12.98
CA ASP A 115 6.21 -3.19 -14.03
C ASP A 115 6.04 -2.33 -15.29
N TYR A 116 4.86 -1.78 -15.53
CA TYR A 116 4.57 -0.93 -16.69
C TYR A 116 4.91 0.54 -16.46
N LEU A 117 5.13 0.98 -15.22
CA LEU A 117 5.45 2.37 -14.90
C LEU A 117 6.81 2.78 -15.51
N PRO A 118 6.93 4.01 -16.02
CA PRO A 118 8.20 4.50 -16.53
C PRO A 118 9.20 4.71 -15.38
N SER A 119 10.49 4.62 -15.69
CA SER A 119 11.53 5.04 -14.74
C SER A 119 11.40 6.55 -14.46
N TYR A 120 11.75 6.96 -13.25
CA TYR A 120 11.74 8.37 -12.84
C TYR A 120 12.65 9.18 -13.76
N PRO A 121 12.14 10.24 -14.41
CA PRO A 121 12.89 10.96 -15.43
C PRO A 121 14.10 11.68 -14.82
N LEU A 122 15.15 11.84 -15.61
CA LEU A 122 16.30 12.67 -15.28
C LEU A 122 16.31 13.91 -16.19
N PRO A 123 15.94 15.10 -15.69
CA PRO A 123 15.94 16.34 -16.46
C PRO A 123 17.33 16.70 -17.00
N SER A 124 17.38 17.45 -18.10
CA SER A 124 18.68 17.93 -18.60
C SER A 124 19.27 18.99 -17.68
N LEU A 125 20.61 18.98 -17.54
CA LEU A 125 21.34 19.97 -16.74
C LEU A 125 20.99 21.41 -17.16
N LYS A 126 20.96 21.69 -18.46
CA LYS A 126 20.68 23.02 -19.01
C LYS A 126 19.26 23.48 -18.68
N GLU A 127 18.26 22.62 -18.86
CA GLU A 127 16.87 22.97 -18.53
C GLU A 127 16.68 23.20 -17.02
N THR A 128 17.29 22.35 -16.18
CA THR A 128 17.25 22.51 -14.72
C THR A 128 17.86 23.85 -14.31
N CYS A 129 19.06 24.18 -14.81
CA CYS A 129 19.71 25.44 -14.51
C CYS A 129 18.92 26.67 -15.01
N ASN A 130 18.31 26.58 -16.19
CA ASN A 130 17.46 27.67 -16.70
C ASN A 130 16.20 27.86 -15.87
N LYS A 131 15.56 26.76 -15.42
CA LYS A 131 14.41 26.81 -14.51
C LYS A 131 14.80 27.42 -13.16
N TYR A 132 15.97 27.05 -12.63
CA TYR A 132 16.52 27.64 -11.40
C TYR A 132 16.73 29.15 -11.54
N LEU A 133 17.39 29.61 -12.61
CA LEU A 133 17.56 31.05 -12.85
C LEU A 133 16.21 31.77 -12.94
N LYS A 134 15.24 31.18 -13.64
CA LYS A 134 13.88 31.72 -13.70
C LYS A 134 13.21 31.81 -12.33
N SER A 135 13.42 30.83 -11.44
CA SER A 135 12.79 30.81 -10.11
C SER A 135 13.42 31.80 -9.12
N VAL A 136 14.73 32.06 -9.23
CA VAL A 136 15.42 33.02 -8.33
C VAL A 136 15.36 34.47 -8.82
N LYS A 137 15.12 34.70 -10.11
CA LYS A 137 15.02 36.05 -10.68
C LYS A 137 14.08 37.02 -9.92
N PRO A 138 12.86 36.64 -9.49
CA PRO A 138 12.00 37.55 -8.73
C PRO A 138 12.44 37.74 -7.27
N LEU A 139 13.40 36.96 -6.77
CA LEU A 139 13.85 37.00 -5.37
C LEU A 139 15.15 37.80 -5.19
N LEU A 140 15.88 38.04 -6.27
CA LEU A 140 17.22 38.61 -6.24
C LEU A 140 17.24 40.04 -6.80
N SER A 141 18.18 40.84 -6.29
CA SER A 141 18.53 42.12 -6.91
C SER A 141 19.10 41.88 -8.32
N ARG A 142 19.21 42.96 -9.11
CA ARG A 142 19.76 42.85 -10.48
C ARG A 142 21.22 42.40 -10.44
N GLU A 143 21.97 42.91 -9.48
CA GLU A 143 23.38 42.62 -9.25
C GLU A 143 23.57 41.16 -8.83
N ASP A 144 22.84 40.69 -7.81
CA ASP A 144 22.91 39.30 -7.31
C ASP A 144 22.46 38.29 -8.38
N TYR A 145 21.46 38.65 -9.19
CA TYR A 145 21.01 37.80 -10.29
C TYR A 145 22.11 37.64 -11.35
N GLN A 146 22.83 38.71 -11.70
CA GLN A 146 23.95 38.64 -12.65
C GLN A 146 25.09 37.77 -12.11
N GLU A 147 25.40 37.86 -10.82
CA GLU A 147 26.39 36.98 -10.18
C GLU A 147 25.94 35.52 -10.18
N THR A 148 24.68 35.27 -9.83
CA THR A 148 24.07 33.93 -9.84
C THR A 148 24.09 33.34 -11.25
N GLU A 149 23.76 34.13 -12.28
CA GLU A 149 23.82 33.71 -13.67
C GLU A 149 25.24 33.31 -14.08
N LYS A 150 26.25 34.11 -13.75
CA LYS A 150 27.66 33.78 -14.00
C LYS A 150 28.06 32.47 -13.30
N ALA A 151 27.66 32.28 -12.05
CA ALA A 151 27.94 31.06 -11.28
C ALA A 151 27.30 29.82 -11.93
N VAL A 152 26.03 29.92 -12.33
CA VAL A 152 25.31 28.84 -13.02
C VAL A 152 25.96 28.51 -14.36
N GLN A 153 26.36 29.51 -15.15
CA GLN A 153 27.06 29.25 -16.42
C GLN A 153 28.41 28.57 -16.20
N LYS A 154 29.15 28.95 -15.16
CA LYS A 154 30.40 28.26 -14.76
C LYS A 154 30.13 26.81 -14.37
N PHE A 155 29.08 26.55 -13.59
CA PHE A 155 28.67 25.20 -13.18
C PHE A 155 28.31 24.31 -14.39
N ILE A 156 27.50 24.82 -15.33
CA ILE A 156 27.13 24.09 -16.56
C ILE A 156 28.35 23.73 -17.42
N LYS A 157 29.39 24.58 -17.43
CA LYS A 157 30.62 24.36 -18.22
C LYS A 157 31.61 23.42 -17.52
N LYS A 158 31.68 23.46 -16.19
CA LYS A 158 32.62 22.69 -15.36
C LYS A 158 31.92 21.51 -14.66
N ASP A 159 31.71 21.64 -13.35
CA ASP A 159 31.37 20.52 -12.46
C ASP A 159 30.03 19.88 -12.77
N GLY A 160 29.04 20.67 -13.22
CA GLY A 160 27.70 20.19 -13.54
C GLY A 160 27.69 19.08 -14.58
N ARG A 161 28.58 19.11 -15.58
CA ARG A 161 28.67 18.03 -16.60
C ARG A 161 29.10 16.71 -15.99
N ARG A 162 30.12 16.76 -15.11
CA ARG A 162 30.64 15.58 -14.42
C ARG A 162 29.59 14.99 -13.48
N LEU A 163 28.93 15.85 -12.70
CA LEU A 163 27.85 15.41 -11.78
C LEU A 163 26.65 14.87 -12.54
N GLN A 164 26.23 15.51 -13.64
CA GLN A 164 25.14 15.00 -14.48
C GLN A 164 25.47 13.64 -15.11
N LEU A 165 26.74 13.38 -15.46
CA LEU A 165 27.16 12.07 -15.95
C LEU A 165 26.98 10.99 -14.86
N ILE A 166 27.39 11.28 -13.63
CA ILE A 166 27.19 10.38 -12.47
C ILE A 166 25.69 10.12 -12.25
N LEU A 167 24.86 11.17 -12.29
CA LEU A 167 23.40 11.05 -12.19
C LEU A 167 22.80 10.19 -13.31
N ARG A 168 23.28 10.33 -14.55
CA ARG A 168 22.83 9.48 -15.68
C ARG A 168 23.17 8.02 -15.46
N LEU A 169 24.37 7.71 -14.99
CA LEU A 169 24.77 6.34 -14.67
C LEU A 169 23.90 5.76 -13.54
N ARG A 170 23.59 6.56 -12.52
CA ARG A 170 22.67 6.16 -11.45
C ARG A 170 21.25 5.93 -11.98
N ALA A 171 20.72 6.84 -12.81
CA ALA A 171 19.40 6.73 -13.43
C ALA A 171 19.28 5.57 -14.42
N PHE A 172 20.38 5.16 -15.05
CA PHE A 172 20.41 3.96 -15.87
C PHE A 172 20.27 2.67 -15.02
N ARG A 173 20.89 2.64 -13.84
CA ARG A 173 20.87 1.46 -12.95
C ARG A 173 19.62 1.35 -12.07
N ASN A 174 18.90 2.45 -11.83
CA ASN A 174 17.79 2.50 -10.89
C ASN A 174 16.50 2.94 -11.59
N ARG A 175 15.36 2.27 -11.30
CA ARG A 175 14.05 2.70 -11.81
C ARG A 175 13.64 4.06 -11.25
N ASN A 176 13.99 4.35 -9.99
CA ASN A 176 13.89 5.67 -9.41
C ASN A 176 15.24 6.02 -8.80
N TRP A 177 15.99 6.92 -9.44
CA TRP A 177 17.34 7.30 -9.02
C TRP A 177 17.35 8.18 -7.77
N LEU A 178 16.22 8.81 -7.45
CA LEU A 178 16.09 9.80 -6.39
C LEU A 178 15.61 9.16 -5.07
N ASN A 179 14.78 8.12 -5.12
CA ASN A 179 14.06 7.58 -3.95
C ASN A 179 14.92 7.39 -2.69
N GLU A 180 16.02 6.64 -2.79
CA GLU A 180 16.93 6.38 -1.67
C GLU A 180 17.54 7.66 -1.10
N TRP A 181 17.99 8.57 -1.97
CA TRP A 181 18.56 9.85 -1.53
C TRP A 181 17.50 10.78 -0.94
N TRP A 182 16.30 10.80 -1.50
CA TRP A 182 15.19 11.57 -0.96
C TRP A 182 14.86 11.10 0.46
N LEU A 183 14.66 9.79 0.65
CA LEU A 183 14.37 9.22 1.96
C LEU A 183 15.49 9.52 2.96
N ASP A 184 16.74 9.28 2.59
CA ASP A 184 17.88 9.45 3.49
C ASP A 184 18.14 10.91 3.85
N TYR A 185 18.29 11.79 2.85
CA TYR A 185 18.76 13.16 3.06
C TYR A 185 17.65 14.10 3.51
N ILE A 186 16.40 13.87 3.12
CA ILE A 186 15.27 14.73 3.52
C ILE A 186 14.71 14.27 4.87
N TYR A 187 14.59 12.96 5.09
CA TYR A 187 13.90 12.46 6.28
C TYR A 187 14.81 11.74 7.27
N MET A 188 15.51 10.67 6.86
CA MET A 188 16.18 9.78 7.81
C MET A 188 17.38 10.43 8.50
N LYS A 189 18.06 11.38 7.87
CA LYS A 189 19.19 12.13 8.48
C LYS A 189 18.75 13.33 9.29
N GLN A 190 17.51 13.83 9.13
CA GLN A 190 17.01 14.95 9.92
C GLN A 190 16.97 14.57 11.40
N ARG A 191 17.59 15.38 12.27
CA ARG A 191 17.70 15.10 13.72
C ARG A 191 16.70 15.88 14.59
N THR A 192 15.93 16.78 14.00
CA THR A 192 14.87 17.51 14.71
C THR A 192 13.66 16.61 15.01
N PRO A 193 12.83 16.93 16.02
CA PRO A 193 11.59 16.23 16.30
C PRO A 193 10.69 16.07 15.07
N ILE A 194 10.23 14.85 14.78
CA ILE A 194 9.40 14.60 13.59
C ILE A 194 7.94 15.03 13.78
N CYS A 195 7.42 15.01 15.02
CA CYS A 195 6.03 15.36 15.31
C CYS A 195 5.65 16.77 14.83
N PHE A 196 6.57 17.73 14.92
CA PHE A 196 6.34 19.13 14.49
C PHE A 196 6.96 19.46 13.13
N ASN A 197 8.11 18.86 12.81
CA ASN A 197 8.92 19.28 11.67
C ASN A 197 8.76 18.38 10.44
N SER A 198 8.00 17.29 10.53
CA SER A 198 7.89 16.31 9.44
C SER A 198 6.51 15.68 9.30
N ASN A 199 5.95 15.13 10.38
CA ASN A 199 4.63 14.48 10.34
C ASN A 199 3.56 15.46 9.86
N TYR A 200 2.50 14.92 9.27
CA TYR A 200 1.31 15.68 8.90
C TYR A 200 0.06 15.03 9.49
N PHE A 201 -1.07 15.73 9.39
CA PHE A 201 -2.34 15.24 9.91
C PHE A 201 -3.45 15.32 8.86
N ALA A 202 -4.50 14.54 9.07
CA ALA A 202 -5.73 14.57 8.29
C ALA A 202 -6.94 14.63 9.22
N THR A 203 -7.88 15.53 8.96
CA THR A 203 -9.13 15.66 9.71
C THR A 203 -10.18 14.67 9.19
N GLY A 204 -11.16 14.35 10.04
CA GLY A 204 -12.38 13.65 9.62
C GLY A 204 -13.34 14.55 8.84
N GLY A 205 -14.52 13.99 8.55
CA GLY A 205 -15.62 14.71 7.92
C GLY A 205 -16.34 15.66 8.89
N LYS A 206 -16.92 16.74 8.35
CA LYS A 206 -17.71 17.70 9.13
C LYS A 206 -19.00 17.13 9.72
N VAL A 207 -19.57 16.11 9.08
CA VAL A 207 -20.77 15.43 9.58
C VAL A 207 -20.33 14.29 10.48
N LEU A 208 -20.72 14.35 11.76
CA LEU A 208 -20.55 13.25 12.69
C LEU A 208 -21.65 12.22 12.45
N LEU A 209 -21.24 11.00 12.11
CA LEU A 209 -22.16 9.88 11.87
C LEU A 209 -22.54 9.16 13.17
N THR A 210 -21.76 9.38 14.23
CA THR A 210 -22.00 8.87 15.58
C THR A 210 -21.35 9.82 16.60
N THR A 211 -21.88 9.83 17.81
CA THR A 211 -21.30 10.51 18.98
C THR A 211 -20.56 9.56 19.91
N SER A 212 -20.58 8.25 19.61
CA SER A 212 -19.94 7.23 20.43
C SER A 212 -18.50 6.99 19.97
N GLN A 213 -17.54 7.32 20.83
CA GLN A 213 -16.12 7.10 20.59
C GLN A 213 -15.82 5.63 20.23
N LEU A 214 -16.41 4.67 20.96
CA LEU A 214 -16.10 3.25 20.78
C LEU A 214 -16.74 2.68 19.51
N ASP A 215 -17.96 3.11 19.18
CA ASP A 215 -18.60 2.69 17.93
C ASP A 215 -17.80 3.18 16.72
N ARG A 216 -17.34 4.43 16.76
CA ARG A 216 -16.54 5.01 15.69
C ARG A 216 -15.16 4.37 15.58
N ALA A 217 -14.47 4.20 16.70
CA ALA A 217 -13.18 3.52 16.73
C ALA A 217 -13.28 2.09 16.20
N ALA A 218 -14.34 1.35 16.56
CA ALA A 218 -14.56 0.00 16.06
C ALA A 218 -14.74 -0.04 14.54
N MET A 219 -15.56 0.87 13.99
CA MET A 219 -15.77 0.94 12.54
C MET A 219 -14.49 1.35 11.79
N ILE A 220 -13.74 2.33 12.32
CA ILE A 220 -12.46 2.75 11.73
C ILE A 220 -11.45 1.60 11.71
N ILE A 221 -11.31 0.85 12.81
CA ILE A 221 -10.43 -0.32 12.88
C ILE A 221 -10.86 -1.37 11.87
N TYR A 222 -12.16 -1.64 11.78
CA TYR A 222 -12.73 -2.59 10.84
C TYR A 222 -12.41 -2.21 9.39
N SER A 223 -12.78 -1.00 8.96
CA SER A 223 -12.59 -0.53 7.58
C SER A 223 -11.10 -0.43 7.22
N THR A 224 -10.25 -0.02 8.16
CA THR A 224 -8.78 -0.03 7.97
C THR A 224 -8.25 -1.46 7.80
N THR A 225 -8.77 -2.43 8.55
CA THR A 225 -8.40 -3.85 8.42
C THR A 225 -8.87 -4.42 7.07
N MET A 226 -10.07 -4.04 6.62
CA MET A 226 -10.58 -4.41 5.30
C MET A 226 -9.71 -3.84 4.18
N PHE A 227 -9.30 -2.56 4.28
CA PHE A 227 -8.37 -1.94 3.35
C PHE A 227 -7.03 -2.69 3.32
N PHE A 228 -6.46 -3.01 4.47
CA PHE A 228 -5.23 -3.78 4.60
C PHE A 228 -5.33 -5.15 3.92
N VAL A 229 -6.40 -5.91 4.18
CA VAL A 229 -6.65 -7.21 3.55
C VAL A 229 -6.82 -7.07 2.04
N LYS A 230 -7.55 -6.05 1.58
CA LYS A 230 -7.75 -5.74 0.16
C LYS A 230 -6.44 -5.42 -0.55
N LEU A 231 -5.58 -4.63 0.09
CA LEU A 231 -4.23 -4.31 -0.42
C LEU A 231 -3.37 -5.58 -0.52
N ARG A 232 -3.33 -6.42 0.53
CA ARG A 232 -2.56 -7.66 0.53
C ARG A 232 -3.01 -8.69 -0.50
N LYS A 233 -4.31 -8.77 -0.76
CA LYS A 233 -4.88 -9.67 -1.79
C LYS A 233 -4.78 -9.09 -3.20
N GLY A 234 -4.20 -7.89 -3.39
CA GLY A 234 -4.10 -7.23 -4.68
C GLY A 234 -5.43 -6.74 -5.24
N GLY A 235 -6.45 -6.58 -4.37
CA GLY A 235 -7.80 -6.17 -4.74
C GLY A 235 -8.08 -4.67 -4.63
N LEU A 236 -7.11 -3.86 -4.19
CA LEU A 236 -7.22 -2.40 -4.19
C LEU A 236 -7.21 -1.87 -5.62
N GLU A 237 -8.21 -1.06 -5.96
CA GLU A 237 -8.29 -0.41 -7.27
C GLU A 237 -7.12 0.57 -7.41
N ASN A 238 -6.46 0.54 -8.57
CA ASN A 238 -5.33 1.43 -8.78
C ASN A 238 -5.83 2.82 -9.19
N PRO A 239 -5.54 3.89 -8.42
CA PRO A 239 -5.90 5.24 -8.82
C PRO A 239 -5.21 5.60 -10.14
N ARG A 240 -5.93 6.35 -10.99
CA ARG A 240 -5.48 6.69 -12.34
C ARG A 240 -5.63 8.17 -12.62
N ALA A 241 -4.59 8.77 -13.18
CA ALA A 241 -4.71 10.10 -13.77
C ALA A 241 -5.61 10.03 -15.01
N ALA A 242 -6.64 10.88 -15.04
CA ALA A 242 -7.65 10.94 -16.09
C ALA A 242 -8.29 9.56 -16.41
N ASN A 243 -8.42 8.67 -15.42
CA ASN A 243 -8.91 7.29 -15.57
C ASN A 243 -8.09 6.39 -16.52
N ILE A 244 -6.90 6.83 -16.93
CA ILE A 244 -6.09 6.17 -17.98
C ILE A 244 -4.74 5.71 -17.44
N VAL A 245 -3.97 6.61 -16.82
CA VAL A 245 -2.58 6.32 -16.43
C VAL A 245 -2.54 5.90 -14.95
N PRO A 246 -2.16 4.66 -14.63
CA PRO A 246 -2.08 4.18 -13.26
C PRO A 246 -0.98 4.89 -12.47
N PHE A 247 -1.23 5.12 -11.19
CA PHE A 247 -0.19 5.56 -10.25
C PHE A 247 0.63 4.39 -9.69
N CYS A 248 1.77 4.74 -9.12
CA CYS A 248 2.58 3.83 -8.32
C CYS A 248 1.84 3.48 -7.03
N LEU A 249 1.82 2.20 -6.67
CA LEU A 249 1.23 1.71 -5.43
C LEU A 249 2.31 1.21 -4.45
N ASP A 250 3.59 1.33 -4.81
CA ASP A 250 4.70 0.82 -4.00
C ASP A 250 4.70 1.40 -2.58
N CYS A 251 4.34 2.69 -2.41
CA CYS A 251 4.28 3.30 -1.07
C CYS A 251 3.15 2.75 -0.18
N HIS A 252 2.12 2.09 -0.75
CA HIS A 252 0.98 1.59 0.04
C HIS A 252 1.37 0.50 1.02
N GLN A 253 2.46 -0.24 0.75
CA GLN A 253 2.98 -1.24 1.67
C GLN A 253 3.45 -0.63 3.00
N TYR A 254 3.73 0.68 3.05
CA TYR A 254 4.16 1.37 4.27
C TYR A 254 2.98 1.92 5.10
N LEU A 255 1.74 1.88 4.59
CA LEU A 255 0.56 2.34 5.34
C LEU A 255 0.32 1.54 6.62
N HIS A 256 0.59 0.24 6.54
CA HIS A 256 0.31 -0.72 7.61
C HIS A 256 1.59 -1.40 8.05
N ALA A 257 1.59 -1.88 9.30
CA ALA A 257 2.67 -2.69 9.85
C ALA A 257 4.06 -2.07 9.64
N THR A 258 4.16 -0.74 9.72
CA THR A 258 5.39 0.01 9.46
C THR A 258 5.62 1.05 10.56
N VAL A 259 6.89 1.21 10.93
CA VAL A 259 7.36 2.17 11.93
C VAL A 259 8.72 2.73 11.54
N ARG A 260 8.97 3.98 11.90
CA ARG A 260 10.28 4.62 11.80
C ARG A 260 11.06 4.41 13.09
N GLU A 261 12.07 3.56 13.07
CA GLU A 261 12.95 3.39 14.23
C GLU A 261 14.02 4.49 14.26
N PRO A 262 14.26 5.14 15.41
CA PRO A 262 15.29 6.16 15.54
C PRO A 262 16.69 5.53 15.50
N GLY A 263 17.61 6.19 14.79
CA GLY A 263 19.05 5.90 14.87
C GLY A 263 19.83 7.13 15.32
N GLU A 264 21.07 6.98 15.78
CA GLU A 264 21.82 8.15 16.29
C GLU A 264 22.07 9.20 15.20
N GLU A 265 22.49 8.74 14.02
CA GLU A 265 22.77 9.59 12.85
C GLU A 265 21.70 9.48 11.77
N ILE A 266 21.20 8.27 11.52
CA ILE A 266 20.26 7.96 10.44
C ILE A 266 19.17 7.04 11.01
N ASP A 267 17.91 7.45 10.88
CA ASP A 267 16.76 6.62 11.23
C ASP A 267 16.53 5.52 10.19
N LYS A 268 15.64 4.57 10.50
CA LYS A 268 15.30 3.48 9.58
C LYS A 268 13.80 3.25 9.53
N ILE A 269 13.25 3.14 8.33
CA ILE A 269 11.91 2.60 8.15
C ILE A 269 11.96 1.07 8.26
N VAL A 270 11.19 0.54 9.20
CA VAL A 270 11.01 -0.90 9.40
C VAL A 270 9.59 -1.26 8.97
N ASN A 271 9.51 -1.99 7.86
CA ASN A 271 8.27 -2.45 7.27
C ASN A 271 8.10 -3.95 7.54
N TYR A 272 6.98 -4.32 8.17
CA TYR A 272 6.58 -5.69 8.48
C TYR A 272 5.47 -6.22 7.55
N PHE A 273 5.01 -5.46 6.55
CA PHE A 273 3.89 -5.78 5.65
C PHE A 273 3.96 -7.17 5.00
N GLY A 274 5.17 -7.65 4.70
CA GLY A 274 5.42 -8.99 4.16
C GLY A 274 5.62 -10.09 5.20
N ALA A 275 5.66 -9.76 6.49
CA ALA A 275 5.77 -10.73 7.59
C ALA A 275 4.41 -11.36 7.90
N GLU A 276 4.42 -12.55 8.49
CA GLU A 276 3.22 -13.25 8.95
C GLU A 276 3.43 -13.85 10.35
N PRO A 277 2.41 -13.87 11.22
CA PRO A 277 1.06 -13.29 11.05
C PRO A 277 0.99 -11.80 11.44
N LEU A 278 0.25 -10.99 10.67
CA LEU A 278 -0.11 -9.61 11.05
C LEU A 278 -1.59 -9.53 11.40
N THR A 279 -1.92 -9.51 12.69
CA THR A 279 -3.30 -9.77 13.15
C THR A 279 -3.91 -8.70 14.05
N HIS A 280 -3.14 -7.70 14.46
CA HIS A 280 -3.52 -6.82 15.57
C HIS A 280 -3.41 -5.33 15.25
N PHE A 281 -4.22 -4.57 15.99
CA PHE A 281 -4.03 -3.14 16.22
C PHE A 281 -3.37 -2.94 17.59
N VAL A 282 -2.71 -1.80 17.75
CA VAL A 282 -2.35 -1.28 19.07
C VAL A 282 -3.31 -0.15 19.40
N ILE A 283 -3.87 -0.21 20.60
CA ILE A 283 -4.71 0.85 21.16
C ILE A 283 -3.89 1.56 22.23
N ILE A 284 -3.80 2.88 22.16
CA ILE A 284 -3.23 3.72 23.21
C ILE A 284 -4.36 4.53 23.86
N ARG A 285 -4.37 4.54 25.19
CA ARG A 285 -5.28 5.34 26.00
C ARG A 285 -4.59 5.69 27.30
N ARG A 286 -4.59 6.97 27.68
CA ARG A 286 -3.97 7.46 28.92
C ARG A 286 -2.51 7.00 29.08
N GLY A 287 -1.76 6.96 27.97
CA GLY A 287 -0.37 6.47 27.91
C GLY A 287 -0.19 4.94 28.01
N LYS A 288 -1.27 4.19 28.22
CA LYS A 288 -1.25 2.72 28.32
C LYS A 288 -1.51 2.07 26.95
N TYR A 289 -0.80 0.98 26.66
CA TYR A 289 -0.86 0.30 25.37
C TYR A 289 -1.54 -1.07 25.48
N TYR A 290 -2.41 -1.36 24.53
CA TYR A 290 -3.17 -2.61 24.47
C TYR A 290 -3.08 -3.22 23.07
N LYS A 291 -2.92 -4.54 23.01
CA LYS A 291 -2.94 -5.29 21.77
C LYS A 291 -4.37 -5.79 21.52
N LEU A 292 -5.00 -5.34 20.44
CA LEU A 292 -6.32 -5.78 20.03
C LEU A 292 -6.21 -6.65 18.78
N GLN A 293 -6.64 -7.91 18.86
CA GLN A 293 -6.68 -8.78 17.69
C GLN A 293 -7.90 -8.44 16.82
N VAL A 294 -7.67 -8.17 15.53
CA VAL A 294 -8.70 -7.71 14.58
C VAL A 294 -8.78 -8.58 13.33
N LEU A 295 -7.77 -9.42 13.12
CA LEU A 295 -7.70 -10.38 12.03
C LEU A 295 -7.28 -11.74 12.61
N SER A 296 -7.94 -12.81 12.19
CA SER A 296 -7.54 -14.17 12.56
C SER A 296 -6.36 -14.62 11.70
N VAL A 297 -5.62 -15.64 12.17
CA VAL A 297 -4.55 -16.26 11.36
C VAL A 297 -5.09 -16.86 10.06
N GLY A 298 -6.37 -17.27 10.04
CA GLY A 298 -7.06 -17.72 8.82
C GLY A 298 -7.53 -16.59 7.90
N GLY A 299 -7.19 -15.33 8.19
CA GLY A 299 -7.53 -14.16 7.38
C GLY A 299 -8.98 -13.68 7.52
N GLN A 300 -9.69 -14.09 8.57
CA GLN A 300 -11.05 -13.61 8.87
C GLN A 300 -10.96 -12.31 9.68
N VAL A 301 -11.64 -11.27 9.21
CA VAL A 301 -11.70 -9.96 9.88
C VAL A 301 -12.71 -10.03 11.01
N GLN A 302 -12.34 -9.52 12.19
CA GLN A 302 -13.26 -9.40 13.33
C GLN A 302 -14.39 -8.45 12.99
N SER A 303 -15.59 -8.78 13.46
CA SER A 303 -16.78 -7.97 13.20
C SER A 303 -16.70 -6.63 13.95
N PRO A 304 -17.34 -5.54 13.48
CA PRO A 304 -17.33 -4.26 14.20
C PRO A 304 -17.85 -4.39 15.64
N LEU A 305 -18.89 -5.19 15.87
CA LEU A 305 -19.38 -5.46 17.22
C LEU A 305 -18.35 -6.22 18.09
N GLY A 306 -17.62 -7.17 17.51
CA GLY A 306 -16.54 -7.88 18.18
C GLY A 306 -15.39 -6.95 18.58
N ILE A 307 -15.00 -6.06 17.67
CA ILE A 307 -13.98 -5.03 17.91
C ILE A 307 -14.43 -4.08 19.01
N ARG A 308 -15.68 -3.59 18.94
CA ARG A 308 -16.26 -2.70 19.97
C ARG A 308 -16.19 -3.32 21.36
N ARG A 309 -16.60 -4.59 21.53
CA ARG A 309 -16.48 -5.31 22.83
C ARG A 309 -15.04 -5.39 23.33
N GLY A 310 -14.09 -5.58 22.42
CA GLY A 310 -12.67 -5.54 22.75
C GLY A 310 -12.22 -4.17 23.24
N LEU A 311 -12.71 -3.10 22.63
CA LEU A 311 -12.45 -1.72 23.05
C LEU A 311 -13.11 -1.41 24.40
N GLU A 312 -14.33 -1.87 24.67
CA GLU A 312 -15.00 -1.75 25.98
C GLU A 312 -14.13 -2.35 27.09
N LYS A 313 -13.63 -3.58 26.89
CA LYS A 313 -12.70 -4.22 27.83
C LYS A 313 -11.41 -3.42 28.01
N ILE A 314 -10.89 -2.81 26.95
CA ILE A 314 -9.71 -1.95 27.03
C ILE A 314 -10.00 -0.69 27.85
N MET A 315 -11.18 -0.09 27.70
CA MET A 315 -11.61 1.05 28.52
C MET A 315 -11.65 0.68 30.01
N GLU A 316 -12.21 -0.49 30.34
CA GLU A 316 -12.25 -1.02 31.71
C GLU A 316 -10.84 -1.25 32.27
N MET A 317 -9.94 -1.88 31.49
CA MET A 317 -8.55 -2.13 31.91
C MET A 317 -7.74 -0.84 32.05
N ALA A 318 -8.01 0.18 31.24
CA ALA A 318 -7.30 1.44 31.29
C ALA A 318 -7.63 2.24 32.55
N GLY A 319 -8.87 2.16 33.04
CA GLY A 319 -9.35 2.94 34.17
C GLY A 319 -9.21 4.45 33.94
N ASP A 320 -9.14 5.19 35.04
CA ASP A 320 -9.09 6.65 35.02
C ASP A 320 -7.69 7.23 35.23
N ASP A 321 -6.74 6.41 35.67
CA ASP A 321 -5.37 6.85 35.95
C ASP A 321 -4.53 6.90 34.67
N ASP A 322 -3.71 7.94 34.56
CA ASP A 322 -2.72 8.06 33.50
C ASP A 322 -1.46 7.26 33.81
N ASP A 323 -0.81 6.71 32.78
CA ASP A 323 0.49 6.08 32.92
C ASP A 323 1.58 7.13 33.17
N GLU A 324 2.30 7.03 34.27
CA GLU A 324 3.32 8.03 34.63
C GLU A 324 4.62 7.90 33.82
N SER A 325 4.81 6.82 33.05
CA SER A 325 6.08 6.56 32.36
C SER A 325 6.28 7.44 31.13
N GLY A 326 5.19 7.94 30.53
CA GLY A 326 5.23 8.89 29.42
C GLY A 326 5.96 8.40 28.16
N VAL A 327 6.06 7.08 27.94
CA VAL A 327 6.90 6.49 26.88
C VAL A 327 6.60 7.04 25.48
N ALA A 328 5.32 7.32 25.18
CA ALA A 328 4.88 7.93 23.94
C ALA A 328 5.62 9.23 23.60
N SER A 329 5.84 10.07 24.63
CA SER A 329 6.44 11.40 24.49
C SER A 329 7.90 11.34 23.99
N PHE A 330 8.60 10.23 24.20
CA PHE A 330 9.96 10.07 23.70
C PHE A 330 10.02 10.08 22.16
N THR A 331 8.95 9.68 21.48
CA THR A 331 8.87 9.75 20.01
C THR A 331 8.81 11.19 19.48
N ALA A 332 8.52 12.17 20.36
CA ALA A 332 8.55 13.60 20.06
C ALA A 332 9.91 14.27 20.33
N LEU A 333 10.90 13.55 20.85
CA LEU A 333 12.23 14.10 21.11
C LEU A 333 13.05 14.28 19.81
N PRO A 334 14.13 15.09 19.85
CA PRO A 334 15.15 15.07 18.81
C PRO A 334 15.64 13.64 18.55
N ARG A 335 15.83 13.28 17.28
CA ARG A 335 15.97 11.88 16.86
C ARG A 335 17.16 11.17 17.48
N THR A 336 18.28 11.87 17.65
CA THR A 336 19.47 11.31 18.33
C THR A 336 19.21 11.05 19.83
N GLN A 337 18.44 11.90 20.51
CA GLN A 337 18.08 11.68 21.90
C GLN A 337 17.12 10.48 22.02
N TRP A 338 16.11 10.44 21.15
CA TRP A 338 15.19 9.31 21.09
C TRP A 338 15.93 8.00 20.78
N ALA A 339 16.87 8.00 19.83
CA ALA A 339 17.68 6.82 19.49
C ALA A 339 18.42 6.23 20.70
N LYS A 340 19.02 7.08 21.55
CA LYS A 340 19.72 6.64 22.77
C LYS A 340 18.76 6.03 23.79
N ILE A 341 17.60 6.64 24.01
CA ILE A 341 16.58 6.10 24.92
C ILE A 341 16.01 4.78 24.37
N HIS A 342 15.65 4.75 23.08
CA HIS A 342 15.15 3.58 22.39
C HIS A 342 16.15 2.41 22.42
N GLY A 343 17.45 2.69 22.25
CA GLY A 343 18.53 1.72 22.42
C GLY A 343 18.55 1.11 23.81
N ARG A 344 18.52 1.95 24.86
CA ARG A 344 18.44 1.49 26.26
C ARG A 344 17.16 0.70 26.55
N MET A 345 16.02 1.10 25.99
CA MET A 345 14.77 0.37 26.16
C MET A 345 14.89 -1.06 25.60
N LYS A 346 15.54 -1.23 24.44
CA LYS A 346 15.74 -2.52 23.77
C LYS A 346 16.66 -3.49 24.52
N GLU A 347 17.42 -3.03 25.52
CA GLU A 347 18.23 -3.91 26.38
C GLU A 347 17.38 -4.89 27.20
N LYS A 348 16.12 -4.54 27.48
CA LYS A 348 15.15 -5.44 28.11
C LYS A 348 14.33 -6.16 27.03
N GLU A 349 14.35 -7.50 27.02
CA GLU A 349 13.63 -8.28 26.01
C GLU A 349 12.12 -8.00 26.00
N VAL A 350 11.49 -7.76 27.16
CA VAL A 350 10.07 -7.39 27.25
C VAL A 350 9.77 -6.10 26.48
N ASN A 351 10.61 -5.07 26.61
CA ASN A 351 10.43 -3.81 25.90
C ASN A 351 10.64 -3.97 24.39
N LYS A 352 11.63 -4.78 24.00
CA LYS A 352 11.93 -5.08 22.60
C LYS A 352 10.74 -5.80 21.94
N GLU A 353 10.09 -6.73 22.64
CA GLU A 353 8.87 -7.38 22.17
C GLU A 353 7.69 -6.39 22.07
N THR A 354 7.53 -5.50 23.06
CA THR A 354 6.51 -4.44 23.03
C THR A 354 6.71 -3.48 21.86
N LEU A 355 7.94 -2.98 21.64
CA LEU A 355 8.28 -2.11 20.52
C LEU A 355 8.04 -2.80 19.17
N ARG A 356 8.38 -4.08 19.06
CA ARG A 356 8.06 -4.89 17.87
C ARG A 356 6.54 -5.04 17.68
N THR A 357 5.78 -5.21 18.76
CA THR A 357 4.32 -5.29 18.71
C THR A 357 3.69 -3.98 18.20
N ILE A 358 4.20 -2.83 18.63
CA ILE A 358 3.82 -1.51 18.10
C ILE A 358 4.20 -1.39 16.62
N GLY A 359 5.44 -1.75 16.27
CA GLY A 359 5.93 -1.64 14.89
C GLY A 359 5.13 -2.48 13.89
N SER A 360 4.86 -3.73 14.26
CA SER A 360 4.15 -4.72 13.44
C SER A 360 2.63 -4.56 13.38
N SER A 361 2.01 -3.71 14.20
CA SER A 361 0.55 -3.55 14.19
C SER A 361 0.02 -3.03 12.85
N ILE A 362 -1.15 -3.50 12.42
CA ILE A 362 -1.81 -3.05 11.17
C ILE A 362 -2.03 -1.53 11.20
N GLY A 363 -2.43 -1.01 12.35
CA GLY A 363 -2.52 0.42 12.65
C GLY A 363 -2.42 0.66 14.15
N LEU A 364 -2.49 1.94 14.54
CA LEU A 364 -2.54 2.36 15.93
C LEU A 364 -3.75 3.29 16.13
N ILE A 365 -4.52 3.07 17.19
CA ILE A 365 -5.67 3.90 17.57
C ILE A 365 -5.36 4.60 18.88
N ALA A 366 -5.49 5.92 18.91
CA ALA A 366 -5.49 6.72 20.12
C ALA A 366 -6.93 6.98 20.56
N LEU A 367 -7.35 6.39 21.68
CA LEU A 367 -8.64 6.67 22.33
C LEU A 367 -8.46 7.81 23.32
N GLU A 368 -8.69 9.01 22.83
CA GLU A 368 -8.40 10.24 23.55
C GLU A 368 -9.47 10.51 24.62
N THR A 369 -9.07 11.15 25.72
CA THR A 369 -9.98 11.52 26.81
C THR A 369 -10.67 12.86 26.56
N GLN A 370 -10.03 13.70 25.75
CA GLN A 370 -10.46 15.06 25.47
C GLN A 370 -11.68 15.07 24.53
N ASP A 371 -12.64 15.91 24.88
CA ASP A 371 -13.75 16.28 24.01
C ASP A 371 -13.25 17.26 22.94
N MET A 372 -13.81 17.17 21.74
CA MET A 372 -13.43 17.97 20.59
C MET A 372 -14.66 18.48 19.86
N ASP A 373 -14.67 19.78 19.61
CA ASP A 373 -15.65 20.45 18.76
C ASP A 373 -15.30 20.21 17.28
N ASN A 374 -16.25 19.68 16.52
CA ASN A 374 -16.05 19.36 15.10
C ASN A 374 -16.03 20.61 14.19
N ASP A 375 -16.45 21.78 14.69
CA ASP A 375 -16.38 23.05 13.95
C ASP A 375 -15.11 23.86 14.26
N ASP A 376 -14.41 23.56 15.37
CA ASP A 376 -13.17 24.23 15.76
C ASP A 376 -11.94 23.61 15.06
N ILE A 377 -11.69 24.08 13.83
CA ILE A 377 -10.60 23.59 12.98
C ILE A 377 -9.22 23.81 13.63
N GLU A 378 -9.02 24.92 14.36
CA GLU A 378 -7.72 25.22 14.97
C GLU A 378 -7.42 24.23 16.11
N LYS A 379 -8.40 23.98 16.98
CA LYS A 379 -8.23 22.97 18.03
C LYS A 379 -8.06 21.58 17.45
N GLN A 380 -8.82 21.21 16.41
CA GLN A 380 -8.65 19.92 15.73
C GLN A 380 -7.26 19.78 15.12
N ALA A 381 -6.73 20.83 14.50
CA ALA A 381 -5.38 20.80 13.96
C ALA A 381 -4.34 20.52 15.06
N LYS A 382 -4.38 21.26 16.18
CA LYS A 382 -3.45 21.03 17.31
C LYS A 382 -3.63 19.64 17.92
N PHE A 383 -4.88 19.22 18.09
CA PHE A 383 -5.26 17.90 18.58
C PHE A 383 -4.68 16.80 17.70
N LEU A 384 -4.82 16.86 16.39
CA LEU A 384 -4.34 15.80 15.48
C LEU A 384 -2.84 15.89 15.19
N PHE A 385 -2.27 17.10 15.22
CA PHE A 385 -0.87 17.33 14.90
C PHE A 385 0.06 16.85 16.02
N HIS A 386 -0.22 17.24 17.28
CA HIS A 386 0.62 16.84 18.42
C HIS A 386 -0.18 16.31 19.61
N GLY A 387 -1.40 16.78 19.84
CA GLY A 387 -2.17 16.43 21.04
C GLY A 387 -1.39 16.73 22.33
N ASP A 388 -1.52 15.86 23.34
CA ASP A 388 -0.83 15.96 24.63
C ASP A 388 0.54 15.27 24.68
N LEU A 389 1.01 14.70 23.55
CA LEU A 389 2.21 13.86 23.44
C LEU A 389 2.16 12.55 24.24
N HIS A 390 1.09 12.29 25.00
CA HIS A 390 0.95 11.14 25.89
C HIS A 390 0.25 9.97 25.20
N ASN A 391 -0.68 10.26 24.28
CA ASN A 391 -1.42 9.26 23.51
C ASN A 391 -0.98 9.15 22.04
N ARG A 392 0.26 9.52 21.70
CA ARG A 392 0.75 9.49 20.31
C ARG A 392 2.06 8.75 20.13
N TRP A 393 2.10 7.83 19.17
CA TRP A 393 3.35 7.22 18.70
C TRP A 393 3.75 7.82 17.35
N PHE A 394 4.52 8.90 17.36
CA PHE A 394 4.81 9.69 16.16
C PHE A 394 5.63 8.94 15.11
N ASP A 395 6.33 7.88 15.51
CA ASP A 395 7.11 7.02 14.61
C ASP A 395 6.23 6.03 13.82
N LYS A 396 4.97 5.83 14.23
CA LYS A 396 4.08 4.90 13.54
C LYS A 396 3.63 5.56 12.24
N CYS A 397 3.70 4.83 11.13
CA CYS A 397 3.30 5.38 9.83
C CYS A 397 1.90 5.98 9.84
N ILE A 398 0.95 5.38 10.56
CA ILE A 398 -0.35 5.98 10.79
C ILE A 398 -0.83 5.75 12.22
N THR A 399 -1.23 6.83 12.87
CA THR A 399 -1.97 6.82 14.14
C THR A 399 -3.32 7.47 13.91
N LEU A 400 -4.40 6.73 14.15
CA LEU A 400 -5.77 7.18 14.03
C LEU A 400 -6.27 7.61 15.41
N SER A 401 -6.71 8.86 15.55
CA SER A 401 -7.11 9.43 16.83
C SER A 401 -8.62 9.62 16.87
N VAL A 402 -9.25 9.23 17.98
CA VAL A 402 -10.70 9.32 18.20
C VAL A 402 -10.92 10.05 19.53
N ALA A 403 -11.46 11.26 19.46
CA ALA A 403 -11.87 12.05 20.62
C ALA A 403 -13.05 11.41 21.37
N SER A 404 -13.32 11.84 22.59
CA SER A 404 -14.45 11.33 23.37
C SER A 404 -15.82 11.68 22.74
N SER A 405 -15.90 12.78 21.97
CA SER A 405 -17.05 13.15 21.10
C SER A 405 -17.12 12.42 19.76
N ALA A 406 -16.25 11.43 19.55
CA ALA A 406 -16.10 10.75 18.27
C ALA A 406 -15.64 11.65 17.11
N VAL A 407 -15.05 12.83 17.36
CA VAL A 407 -14.25 13.53 16.33
C VAL A 407 -13.00 12.70 16.02
N VAL A 408 -12.66 12.55 14.75
CA VAL A 408 -11.58 11.67 14.30
C VAL A 408 -10.59 12.37 13.40
N GLY A 409 -9.39 11.80 13.33
CA GLY A 409 -8.40 12.16 12.36
C GLY A 409 -7.20 11.24 12.42
N ALA A 410 -6.17 11.58 11.65
CA ALA A 410 -4.94 10.82 11.57
C ALA A 410 -3.72 11.71 11.80
N ASN A 411 -2.69 11.14 12.43
CA ASN A 411 -1.32 11.62 12.38
C ASN A 411 -0.50 10.62 11.56
N VAL A 412 0.33 11.12 10.65
CA VAL A 412 1.04 10.30 9.66
C VAL A 412 2.52 10.63 9.69
N GLU A 413 3.36 9.59 9.84
CA GLU A 413 4.80 9.72 9.67
C GLU A 413 5.12 9.91 8.19
N HIS A 414 5.75 11.03 7.84
CA HIS A 414 5.80 11.49 6.46
C HIS A 414 6.84 10.76 5.61
N SER A 415 7.90 10.22 6.20
CA SER A 415 9.07 9.81 5.42
C SER A 415 8.80 8.71 4.40
N ALA A 416 7.92 7.75 4.73
CA ALA A 416 7.57 6.64 3.86
C ALA A 416 6.24 6.86 3.11
N LEU A 417 5.48 7.90 3.46
CA LEU A 417 4.12 8.13 2.99
C LEU A 417 3.92 9.57 2.53
N ASP A 418 3.61 9.71 1.25
CA ASP A 418 3.03 10.95 0.75
C ASP A 418 1.57 11.08 1.18
N ALA A 419 1.11 12.32 1.39
CA ALA A 419 -0.25 12.61 1.85
C ALA A 419 -1.35 11.99 0.96
N THR A 420 -1.10 11.82 -0.34
CA THR A 420 -2.04 11.20 -1.28
C THR A 420 -2.29 9.73 -0.99
N VAL A 421 -1.26 9.00 -0.51
CA VAL A 421 -1.35 7.56 -0.19
C VAL A 421 -2.14 7.38 1.11
N ALA A 422 -1.81 8.15 2.15
CA ALA A 422 -2.57 8.17 3.40
C ALA A 422 -4.02 8.64 3.16
N GLY A 423 -4.20 9.64 2.30
CA GLY A 423 -5.50 10.18 1.92
C GLY A 423 -6.41 9.15 1.26
N GLN A 424 -5.89 8.29 0.38
CA GLN A 424 -6.68 7.22 -0.24
C GLN A 424 -7.22 6.21 0.80
N MET A 425 -6.38 5.81 1.76
CA MET A 425 -6.83 4.93 2.85
C MET A 425 -7.84 5.65 3.74
N TRP A 426 -7.60 6.93 4.06
CA TRP A 426 -8.50 7.72 4.89
C TRP A 426 -9.86 7.92 4.24
N GLU A 427 -9.91 8.23 2.94
CA GLU A 427 -11.15 8.32 2.16
C GLU A 427 -11.90 6.98 2.14
N TYR A 428 -11.19 5.87 1.96
CA TYR A 428 -11.80 4.53 2.02
C TYR A 428 -12.47 4.29 3.38
N VAL A 429 -11.77 4.61 4.48
CA VAL A 429 -12.30 4.42 5.83
C VAL A 429 -13.53 5.28 6.08
N MET A 430 -13.47 6.57 5.74
CA MET A 430 -14.55 7.54 5.98
C MET A 430 -15.81 7.26 5.13
N THR A 431 -15.66 6.68 3.95
CA THR A 431 -16.78 6.38 3.04
C THR A 431 -17.46 5.04 3.33
N ASP A 432 -16.81 4.17 4.10
CA ASP A 432 -17.32 2.83 4.48
C ASP A 432 -17.87 2.81 5.92
N GLU A 433 -17.97 3.97 6.60
CA GLU A 433 -18.59 4.07 7.92
C GLU A 433 -20.11 3.80 7.85
N GLU A 434 -20.60 2.79 8.57
CA GLU A 434 -22.03 2.43 8.66
C GLU A 434 -22.51 2.35 10.13
N TYR A 435 -23.65 2.97 10.45
CA TYR A 435 -24.24 2.99 11.80
C TYR A 435 -25.77 2.82 11.73
N ASP A 436 -26.39 2.39 12.84
CA ASP A 436 -27.85 2.41 12.97
C ASP A 436 -28.41 3.83 13.16
N GLU A 437 -29.73 3.99 13.16
CA GLU A 437 -30.41 5.28 13.36
C GLU A 437 -30.08 5.96 14.70
N ARG A 438 -29.49 5.23 15.65
CA ARG A 438 -29.05 5.73 16.96
C ARG A 438 -27.54 5.98 17.01
N GLY A 439 -26.83 5.85 15.88
CA GLY A 439 -25.39 6.04 15.77
C GLY A 439 -24.57 4.88 16.36
N ARG A 440 -25.16 3.70 16.58
CA ARG A 440 -24.43 2.53 17.09
C ARG A 440 -23.83 1.73 15.95
N VAL A 441 -22.69 1.10 16.21
CA VAL A 441 -22.01 0.28 15.20
C VAL A 441 -22.87 -0.93 14.84
N ILE A 442 -22.93 -1.25 13.54
CA ILE A 442 -23.67 -2.39 12.99
C ILE A 442 -22.75 -3.33 12.22
N GLU A 443 -23.24 -4.52 11.93
CA GLU A 443 -22.60 -5.42 10.98
C GLU A 443 -22.82 -4.89 9.54
N PRO A 444 -21.77 -4.68 8.73
CA PRO A 444 -21.90 -4.01 7.45
C PRO A 444 -22.74 -4.84 6.46
N PHE A 445 -23.69 -4.20 5.78
CA PHE A 445 -24.60 -4.89 4.85
C PHE A 445 -23.87 -5.51 3.66
N ARG A 446 -22.77 -4.89 3.20
CA ARG A 446 -22.03 -5.30 2.00
C ARG A 446 -21.26 -6.61 2.15
N ASN A 447 -20.94 -7.05 3.38
CA ASN A 447 -20.08 -8.22 3.61
C ASN A 447 -20.81 -9.55 3.82
N GLN A 448 -22.15 -9.58 3.79
CA GLN A 448 -22.89 -10.85 3.80
C GLN A 448 -22.81 -11.63 2.46
N ARG A 449 -22.36 -11.01 1.37
CA ARG A 449 -22.24 -11.67 0.04
C ARG A 449 -20.80 -12.01 -0.38
N ALA A 450 -19.78 -11.64 0.39
CA ALA A 450 -18.40 -11.63 -0.09
C ALA A 450 -17.46 -12.63 0.62
N PHE A 451 -17.96 -13.73 1.18
CA PHE A 451 -17.14 -14.93 1.49
C PHE A 451 -18.02 -16.18 1.42
N PRO A 452 -18.07 -16.93 0.31
CA PRO A 452 -18.55 -18.30 0.37
C PRO A 452 -17.51 -19.10 1.17
N VAL A 453 -17.79 -19.31 2.46
CA VAL A 453 -17.22 -20.43 3.20
C VAL A 453 -17.75 -21.67 2.50
N ALA A 454 -16.91 -22.34 1.71
CA ALA A 454 -17.25 -23.67 1.25
C ALA A 454 -17.47 -24.55 2.49
N PRO A 455 -18.59 -25.29 2.61
CA PRO A 455 -18.74 -26.22 3.70
C PRO A 455 -17.67 -27.31 3.60
N PRO A 456 -17.15 -27.83 4.73
CA PRO A 456 -16.27 -28.98 4.71
C PRO A 456 -17.04 -30.16 4.11
N THR A 457 -16.63 -30.62 2.92
CA THR A 457 -17.07 -31.89 2.36
C THR A 457 -16.60 -33.01 3.29
N GLN A 458 -17.57 -33.77 3.80
CA GLN A 458 -17.35 -35.09 4.41
C GLN A 458 -16.91 -36.11 3.37
#